data_AF-A0A2T2RUJ8-F1
#
_entry.id   AF-A0A2T2RUJ8-F1
#
_cell.length_a   1.000
_cell.length_b   1.000
_cell.length_c   1.000
_cell.angle_alpha   90.00
_cell.angle_beta   90.00
_cell.angle_gamma   90.00
#
_symmetry.space_group_name_H-M   'P 1'
#
loop_
_entity.id
_entity.type
_entity.pdbx_description
1 polymer ?
#
loop_
_entity_poly.entity_id
_entity_poly.type
_entity_poly.pdbx_seq_one_letter_code
_entity_poly.pdbx_strand_id
1 'polypeptide(L)'
;MVTNKKDPNSLFYRGVLIELGSRLRSYSKKTIKNPLWLLMSIFARFLTFRHLVKLVAKFFSKEEVKNFDLNSSIFQDVNVDEVAESMKSNGLHLGINLPKPAVQEILDFCAKTNCYGDAEHQLGFIYTEKAQAEQKCGKTFNMAQYFNINSLCPIINKLANDPVLLEIATQYLGTKPVHTGSRLWWIFPVDEASHNPNKTISFFHYDLDDYSCIRFFFYLTDVDSSSGPHVCVPGSHTNKKLAHVLSLMKRRSDREIVDYYGSENILTFGGEAGFGFAEDTFCFHKATPPKSKDRLMLQIQFAIKDYGNHNDLADPLSLQSIGDDNKRDHASV
;
A
#
# COMPACT_ATOMS: atom_id res chain seq x y z
N MET A 1 7.92 -4.58 42.67
CA MET A 1 7.05 -4.69 41.50
C MET A 1 7.90 -5.05 40.30
N VAL A 2 7.71 -6.26 39.77
CA VAL A 2 8.48 -6.77 38.62
C VAL A 2 8.06 -5.96 37.40
N THR A 3 8.94 -5.10 36.91
CA THR A 3 8.80 -4.48 35.59
C THR A 3 8.82 -5.60 34.57
N ASN A 4 7.65 -5.89 33.99
CA ASN A 4 7.48 -6.88 32.95
C ASN A 4 8.17 -6.35 31.67
N LYS A 5 9.48 -6.54 31.57
CA LYS A 5 10.22 -6.31 30.33
C LYS A 5 9.64 -7.28 29.31
N LYS A 6 8.82 -6.77 28.38
CA LYS A 6 8.29 -7.52 27.25
C LYS A 6 9.46 -8.23 26.56
N ASP A 7 9.39 -9.55 26.47
CA ASP A 7 10.37 -10.35 25.73
C ASP A 7 10.38 -9.87 24.26
N PRO A 8 11.52 -9.35 23.76
CA PRO A 8 11.65 -8.93 22.37
C PRO A 8 11.42 -10.07 21.36
N ASN A 9 11.39 -11.33 21.81
CA ASN A 9 11.13 -12.51 20.99
C ASN A 9 9.65 -12.94 20.88
N SER A 10 8.66 -12.14 21.31
CA SER A 10 7.21 -12.47 21.16
C SER A 10 6.67 -12.43 19.70
N LEU A 11 7.59 -12.34 18.73
CA LEU A 11 7.47 -12.27 17.26
C LEU A 11 6.57 -11.15 16.69
N PHE A 12 6.43 -10.07 17.48
CA PHE A 12 6.01 -8.70 17.09
C PHE A 12 4.49 -8.51 16.87
N TYR A 13 3.53 -8.47 17.80
CA TYR A 13 3.44 -8.08 19.23
C TYR A 13 2.23 -8.84 19.86
N ARG A 14 2.03 -10.12 19.49
CA ARG A 14 0.85 -10.94 19.90
C ARG A 14 1.15 -12.43 20.12
N GLY A 15 2.39 -12.89 19.88
CA GLY A 15 2.75 -14.30 19.93
C GLY A 15 2.51 -15.05 18.62
N VAL A 16 3.32 -16.08 18.39
CA VAL A 16 3.41 -16.84 17.13
C VAL A 16 2.07 -17.50 16.76
N LEU A 17 1.37 -18.12 17.71
CA LEU A 17 0.10 -18.80 17.46
C LEU A 17 -1.01 -17.86 16.99
N ILE A 18 -1.06 -16.64 17.54
CA ILE A 18 -2.07 -15.64 17.14
C ILE A 18 -1.80 -15.17 15.71
N GLU A 19 -0.54 -14.93 15.36
CA GLU A 19 -0.16 -14.51 14.01
C GLU A 19 -0.45 -15.62 12.99
N LEU A 20 -0.10 -16.88 13.31
CA LEU A 20 -0.43 -18.04 12.47
C LEU A 20 -1.94 -18.18 12.29
N GLY A 21 -2.73 -18.09 13.36
CA GLY A 21 -4.19 -18.18 13.30
C GLY A 21 -4.82 -17.04 12.50
N SER A 22 -4.33 -15.81 12.67
CA SER A 22 -4.79 -14.67 11.87
C SER A 22 -4.45 -14.84 10.39
N ARG A 23 -3.25 -15.37 10.09
CA ARG A 23 -2.82 -15.64 8.73
C ARG A 23 -3.65 -16.74 8.08
N LEU A 24 -3.88 -17.85 8.78
CA LEU A 24 -4.72 -18.95 8.30
C LEU A 24 -6.11 -18.44 7.93
N ARG A 25 -6.78 -17.68 8.82
CA ARG A 25 -8.09 -17.07 8.52
C ARG A 25 -8.05 -16.18 7.29
N SER A 26 -7.04 -15.31 7.18
CA SER A 26 -6.86 -14.42 6.03
C SER A 26 -6.67 -15.21 4.73
N TYR A 27 -5.80 -16.23 4.74
CA TYR A 27 -5.52 -17.08 3.59
C TYR A 27 -6.74 -17.90 3.18
N SER A 28 -7.48 -18.48 4.13
CA SER A 28 -8.72 -19.20 3.86
C SER A 28 -9.74 -18.29 3.17
N LYS A 29 -9.98 -17.08 3.70
CA LYS A 29 -10.91 -16.11 3.09
C LYS A 29 -10.52 -15.77 1.64
N LYS A 30 -9.24 -15.47 1.39
CA LYS A 30 -8.73 -15.14 0.05
C LYS A 30 -8.81 -16.33 -0.91
N THR A 31 -8.52 -17.54 -0.42
CA THR A 31 -8.57 -18.78 -1.21
C THR A 31 -10.00 -19.14 -1.60
N ILE A 32 -10.97 -18.97 -0.69
CA ILE A 32 -12.40 -19.19 -0.99
C ILE A 32 -12.86 -18.22 -2.09
N LYS A 33 -12.45 -16.95 -2.02
CA LYS A 33 -12.77 -15.95 -3.06
C LYS A 33 -12.12 -16.27 -4.40
N ASN A 34 -10.86 -16.70 -4.39
CA ASN A 34 -10.10 -17.03 -5.59
C ASN A 34 -9.05 -18.12 -5.30
N PRO A 35 -9.31 -19.40 -5.64
CA PRO A 35 -8.38 -20.49 -5.33
C PRO A 35 -7.00 -20.34 -6.00
N LEU A 36 -6.93 -19.69 -7.16
CA LEU A 36 -5.66 -19.44 -7.86
C LEU A 36 -4.74 -18.50 -7.08
N TRP A 37 -5.29 -17.66 -6.19
CA TRP A 37 -4.50 -16.81 -5.32
C TRP A 37 -3.63 -17.62 -4.36
N LEU A 38 -4.11 -18.77 -3.86
CA LEU A 38 -3.32 -19.61 -2.95
C LEU A 38 -2.06 -20.12 -3.66
N LEU A 39 -2.22 -20.66 -4.86
CA LEU A 39 -1.11 -21.13 -5.69
C LEU A 39 -0.11 -19.99 -5.92
N MET A 40 -0.59 -18.82 -6.34
CA MET A 40 0.27 -17.65 -6.49
C MET A 40 1.01 -17.30 -5.19
N SER A 41 0.32 -17.24 -4.05
CA SER A 41 0.93 -16.86 -2.77
C SER A 41 2.02 -17.83 -2.27
N ILE A 42 2.00 -19.07 -2.77
CA ILE A 42 3.02 -20.10 -2.50
C ILE A 42 4.19 -19.92 -3.47
N PHE A 43 3.92 -19.94 -4.78
CA PHE A 43 4.96 -19.96 -5.81
C PHE A 43 5.62 -18.60 -6.05
N ALA A 44 4.91 -17.48 -5.88
CA ALA A 44 5.44 -16.14 -6.12
C ALA A 44 6.57 -15.77 -5.16
N ARG A 45 6.74 -16.50 -4.05
CA ARG A 45 7.88 -16.32 -3.13
C ARG A 45 9.22 -16.67 -3.76
N PHE A 46 9.20 -17.56 -4.75
CA PHE A 46 10.39 -18.07 -5.42
C PHE A 46 10.68 -17.23 -6.65
N LEU A 47 11.87 -16.63 -6.71
CA LEU A 47 12.30 -15.79 -7.83
C LEU A 47 12.21 -16.51 -9.18
N THR A 48 12.54 -17.80 -9.21
CA THR A 48 12.46 -18.64 -10.42
C THR A 48 11.05 -18.73 -10.99
N PHE A 49 10.04 -18.96 -10.14
CA PHE A 49 8.64 -18.99 -10.55
C PHE A 49 8.14 -17.62 -11.02
N ARG A 50 8.57 -16.54 -10.35
CA ARG A 50 8.25 -15.18 -10.80
C ARG A 50 8.77 -14.90 -12.20
N HIS A 51 10.04 -15.22 -12.46
CA HIS A 51 10.62 -15.07 -13.79
C HIS A 51 9.92 -15.92 -14.84
N LEU A 52 9.60 -17.18 -14.52
CA LEU A 52 8.87 -18.06 -15.43
C LEU A 52 7.51 -17.47 -15.79
N VAL A 53 6.73 -17.00 -14.81
CA VAL A 53 5.42 -16.39 -15.06
C VAL A 53 5.54 -15.12 -15.89
N LYS A 54 6.55 -14.27 -15.65
CA LYS A 54 6.82 -13.08 -16.49
C LYS A 54 7.12 -13.46 -17.94
N LEU A 55 7.94 -14.48 -18.16
CA LEU A 55 8.27 -14.97 -19.51
C LEU A 55 7.03 -15.52 -20.24
N VAL A 56 6.23 -16.31 -19.53
CA VAL A 56 4.97 -16.87 -20.05
C VAL A 56 3.97 -15.75 -20.37
N ALA A 57 3.79 -14.79 -19.46
CA ALA A 57 2.92 -13.64 -19.68
C ALA A 57 3.37 -12.83 -20.90
N LYS A 58 4.66 -12.53 -21.01
CA LYS A 58 5.23 -11.86 -22.19
C LYS A 58 4.94 -12.61 -23.49
N PHE A 59 5.04 -13.94 -23.48
CA PHE A 59 4.77 -14.76 -24.67
C PHE A 59 3.30 -14.76 -25.08
N PHE A 60 2.37 -14.76 -24.12
CA PHE A 60 0.93 -14.74 -24.39
C PHE A 60 0.38 -13.34 -24.66
N SER A 61 1.05 -12.28 -24.21
CA SER A 61 0.73 -10.90 -24.52
C SER A 61 1.20 -10.47 -25.91
N LYS A 62 1.13 -11.36 -26.91
CA LYS A 62 1.40 -11.06 -28.33
C LYS A 62 0.42 -10.05 -28.94
N GLU A 63 -0.58 -9.58 -28.21
CA GLU A 63 -1.24 -8.31 -28.55
C GLU A 63 -0.22 -7.19 -28.38
N GLU A 64 -0.06 -6.36 -29.41
CA GLU A 64 0.80 -5.17 -29.39
C GLU A 64 0.66 -4.48 -28.04
N VAL A 65 1.77 -4.43 -27.28
CA VAL A 65 1.94 -3.41 -26.25
C VAL A 65 1.66 -2.11 -26.97
N LYS A 66 0.48 -1.51 -26.73
CA LYS A 66 0.13 -0.24 -27.34
C LYS A 66 1.22 0.73 -26.94
N ASN A 67 1.86 1.37 -27.92
CA ASN A 67 2.68 2.53 -27.64
C ASN A 67 1.77 3.56 -26.97
N PHE A 68 1.94 3.77 -25.67
CA PHE A 68 1.16 4.78 -24.96
C PHE A 68 1.58 6.16 -25.48
N ASP A 69 0.62 7.04 -25.75
CA ASP A 69 0.92 8.42 -26.10
C ASP A 69 1.37 9.17 -24.85
N LEU A 70 2.67 9.17 -24.60
CA LEU A 70 3.28 9.81 -23.43
C LEU A 70 3.00 11.31 -23.36
N ASN A 71 2.71 11.97 -24.49
CA ASN A 71 2.37 13.40 -24.51
C ASN A 71 1.02 13.71 -23.84
N SER A 72 0.16 12.69 -23.68
CA SER A 72 -1.12 12.83 -22.98
C SER A 72 -1.03 12.59 -21.47
N SER A 73 0.16 12.25 -20.97
CA SER A 73 0.43 12.06 -19.54
C SER A 73 0.35 13.37 -18.76
N ILE A 74 0.01 13.27 -17.47
CA ILE A 74 0.17 14.40 -16.54
C ILE A 74 1.62 14.58 -16.09
N PHE A 75 2.47 13.57 -16.24
CA PHE A 75 3.88 13.61 -15.91
C PHE A 75 4.65 14.16 -17.11
N GLN A 76 5.44 15.22 -16.90
CA GLN A 76 6.18 15.88 -17.99
C GLN A 76 7.65 15.44 -18.08
N ASP A 77 8.30 15.22 -16.94
CA ASP A 77 9.76 15.01 -16.86
C ASP A 77 10.13 13.65 -16.28
N VAL A 78 9.46 12.58 -16.71
CA VAL A 78 9.74 11.21 -16.26
C VAL A 78 10.38 10.40 -17.37
N ASN A 79 11.64 10.01 -17.17
CA ASN A 79 12.32 9.07 -18.05
C ASN A 79 11.88 7.64 -17.74
N VAL A 80 10.98 7.11 -18.56
CA VAL A 80 10.37 5.79 -18.34
C VAL A 80 11.40 4.66 -18.35
N ASP A 81 12.37 4.71 -19.25
CA ASP A 81 13.39 3.66 -19.37
C ASP A 81 14.27 3.62 -18.12
N GLU A 82 14.69 4.79 -17.62
CA GLU A 82 15.47 4.92 -16.38
C GLU A 82 14.68 4.38 -15.17
N VAL A 83 13.39 4.71 -15.07
CA VAL A 83 12.54 4.20 -14.00
C VAL A 83 12.45 2.68 -14.08
N ALA A 84 12.19 2.13 -15.26
CA ALA A 84 12.06 0.69 -15.46
C ALA A 84 13.38 -0.06 -15.16
N GLU A 85 14.53 0.51 -15.51
CA GLU A 85 15.85 -0.03 -15.18
C GLU A 85 16.15 0.00 -13.67
N SER A 86 15.84 1.13 -13.00
CA SER A 86 15.94 1.26 -11.54
C SER A 86 15.05 0.25 -10.82
N MET A 87 13.83 0.03 -11.32
CA MET A 87 12.93 -0.98 -10.77
C MET A 87 13.45 -2.40 -10.97
N LYS A 88 14.04 -2.73 -12.13
CA LYS A 88 14.64 -4.06 -12.38
C LYS A 88 15.82 -4.32 -11.44
N SER A 89 16.72 -3.34 -11.30
CA SER A 89 17.94 -3.46 -10.50
C SER A 89 17.67 -3.43 -9.00
N ASN A 90 16.89 -2.46 -8.53
CA ASN A 90 16.75 -2.12 -7.12
C ASN A 90 15.33 -2.30 -6.58
N GLY A 91 14.32 -2.53 -7.42
CA GLY A 91 12.93 -2.66 -6.98
C GLY A 91 12.36 -1.37 -6.35
N LEU A 92 13.03 -0.23 -6.56
CA LEU A 92 12.64 1.08 -6.07
C LEU A 92 13.13 2.14 -7.07
N HIS A 93 12.32 3.16 -7.31
CA HIS A 93 12.71 4.39 -7.99
C HIS A 93 12.03 5.59 -7.34
N LEU A 94 12.77 6.65 -7.07
CA LEU A 94 12.28 7.86 -6.40
C LEU A 94 12.17 9.02 -7.40
N GLY A 95 11.26 9.97 -7.16
CA GLY A 95 11.16 11.20 -7.94
C GLY A 95 10.12 11.19 -9.07
N ILE A 96 9.17 10.25 -9.04
CA ILE A 96 8.00 10.24 -9.95
C ILE A 96 6.95 11.19 -9.38
N ASN A 97 7.17 12.50 -9.50
CA ASN A 97 6.41 13.49 -8.74
C ASN A 97 5.06 13.84 -9.40
N LEU A 98 4.00 13.92 -8.60
CA LEU A 98 2.72 14.46 -9.05
C LEU A 98 2.84 15.96 -9.30
N PRO A 99 2.25 16.47 -10.40
CA PRO A 99 2.09 17.91 -10.60
C PRO A 99 1.25 18.53 -9.47
N LYS A 100 1.62 19.73 -9.01
CA LYS A 100 0.89 20.47 -7.97
C LYS A 100 -0.63 20.58 -8.21
N PRO A 101 -1.13 20.82 -9.44
CA PRO A 101 -2.57 20.83 -9.70
C PRO A 101 -3.26 19.49 -9.40
N ALA A 102 -2.61 18.37 -9.71
CA ALA A 102 -3.14 17.03 -9.42
C ALA A 102 -3.20 16.78 -7.91
N VAL A 103 -2.16 17.19 -7.17
CA VAL A 103 -2.15 17.13 -5.70
C VAL A 103 -3.33 17.94 -5.13
N GLN A 104 -3.54 19.16 -5.60
CA GLN A 104 -4.62 20.02 -5.12
C GLN A 104 -6.01 19.42 -5.40
N GLU A 105 -6.25 18.86 -6.59
CA GLU A 105 -7.53 18.23 -6.91
C GLU A 105 -7.83 17.03 -5.99
N ILE A 106 -6.81 16.23 -5.65
CA ILE A 106 -6.97 15.12 -4.70
C ILE A 106 -7.24 15.65 -3.28
N LEU A 107 -6.56 16.71 -2.85
CA LEU A 107 -6.79 17.32 -1.53
C LEU A 107 -8.20 17.93 -1.42
N ASP A 108 -8.69 18.57 -2.48
CA ASP A 108 -10.05 19.11 -2.54
C ASP A 108 -11.11 18.01 -2.45
N PHE A 109 -10.86 16.86 -3.10
CA PHE A 109 -11.67 15.65 -2.93
C PHE A 109 -11.65 15.15 -1.48
N CYS A 110 -10.45 15.05 -0.88
CA CYS A 110 -10.27 14.58 0.50
C CYS A 110 -10.98 15.45 1.54
N ALA A 111 -11.00 16.77 1.32
CA ALA A 111 -11.60 17.74 2.23
C ALA A 111 -13.13 17.65 2.30
N LYS A 112 -13.78 17.09 1.26
CA LYS A 112 -15.24 17.02 1.11
C LYS A 112 -15.80 15.60 1.20
N THR A 113 -14.95 14.61 1.38
CA THR A 113 -15.32 13.19 1.33
C THR A 113 -15.02 12.54 2.67
N ASN A 114 -15.93 11.67 3.14
CA ASN A 114 -15.67 10.87 4.32
C ASN A 114 -14.48 9.95 4.10
N CYS A 115 -13.54 9.98 5.03
CA CYS A 115 -12.57 8.91 5.26
C CYS A 115 -13.05 8.05 6.43
N TYR A 116 -12.58 6.80 6.49
CA TYR A 116 -13.10 5.78 7.40
C TYR A 116 -12.02 5.35 8.38
N GLY A 117 -12.26 5.63 9.67
CA GLY A 117 -11.35 5.36 10.76
C GLY A 117 -10.94 3.89 10.83
N ASP A 118 -9.63 3.65 10.84
CA ASP A 118 -9.02 2.33 10.82
C ASP A 118 -9.53 1.40 9.69
N ALA A 119 -10.01 1.99 8.58
CA ALA A 119 -10.64 1.34 7.43
C ALA A 119 -11.94 0.57 7.77
N GLU A 120 -12.64 0.97 8.83
CA GLU A 120 -13.92 0.37 9.24
C GLU A 120 -15.09 1.14 8.63
N HIS A 121 -15.98 0.44 7.91
CA HIS A 121 -17.03 1.06 7.09
C HIS A 121 -18.03 1.90 7.90
N GLN A 122 -18.17 1.65 9.21
CA GLN A 122 -19.07 2.40 10.10
C GLN A 122 -18.42 3.61 10.77
N LEU A 123 -17.14 3.85 10.52
CA LEU A 123 -16.36 4.92 11.16
C LEU A 123 -16.04 6.05 10.18
N GLY A 124 -17.02 6.46 9.36
CA GLY A 124 -16.85 7.56 8.40
C GLY A 124 -16.84 8.93 9.06
N PHE A 125 -15.94 9.83 8.61
CA PHE A 125 -15.87 11.22 9.05
C PHE A 125 -15.13 12.09 8.02
N ILE A 126 -15.41 13.40 8.01
CA ILE A 126 -14.59 14.38 7.27
C ILE A 126 -13.30 14.62 8.05
N TYR A 127 -12.15 14.61 7.37
CA TYR A 127 -10.83 14.69 8.02
C TYR A 127 -10.70 15.83 9.05
N THR A 128 -11.20 17.03 8.75
CA THR A 128 -11.17 18.20 9.67
C THR A 128 -11.98 17.99 10.95
N GLU A 129 -12.85 16.99 10.98
CA GLU A 129 -13.70 16.63 12.12
C GLU A 129 -13.17 15.42 12.91
N LYS A 130 -11.95 14.92 12.60
CA LYS A 130 -11.34 13.75 13.23
C LYS A 130 -11.49 13.73 14.75
N ALA A 131 -11.11 14.81 15.43
CA ALA A 131 -11.15 14.87 16.89
C ALA A 131 -12.58 14.70 17.44
N GLN A 132 -13.59 15.28 16.77
CA GLN A 132 -15.00 15.13 17.15
C GLN A 132 -15.48 13.70 16.88
N ALA A 133 -15.05 13.10 15.76
CA ALA A 133 -15.38 11.72 15.41
C ALA A 133 -14.81 10.73 16.45
N GLU A 134 -13.54 10.88 16.82
CA GLU A 134 -12.88 10.07 17.85
C GLU A 134 -13.55 10.22 19.22
N GLN A 135 -13.94 11.44 19.59
CA GLN A 135 -14.69 11.69 20.83
C GLN A 135 -16.05 10.99 20.82
N LYS A 136 -16.80 11.10 19.71
CA LYS A 136 -18.14 10.50 19.58
C LYS A 136 -18.11 8.97 19.65
N CYS A 137 -17.14 8.32 19.01
CA CYS A 137 -17.04 6.86 19.00
C CYS A 137 -16.18 6.29 20.13
N GLY A 138 -15.53 7.15 20.94
CA GLY A 138 -14.67 6.74 22.05
C GLY A 138 -13.42 5.97 21.60
N LYS A 139 -12.92 6.21 20.38
CA LYS A 139 -11.81 5.47 19.78
C LYS A 139 -10.84 6.42 19.09
N THR A 140 -9.55 6.28 19.40
CA THR A 140 -8.46 6.93 18.66
C THR A 140 -8.14 6.14 17.38
N PHE A 141 -8.08 6.82 16.24
CA PHE A 141 -7.75 6.23 14.95
C PHE A 141 -6.25 6.26 14.71
N ASN A 142 -5.69 5.14 14.26
CA ASN A 142 -4.30 5.06 13.82
C ASN A 142 -4.15 5.45 12.34
N MET A 143 -5.21 5.28 11.56
CA MET A 143 -5.29 5.60 10.13
C MET A 143 -6.73 5.93 9.75
N ALA A 144 -6.96 6.55 8.58
CA ALA A 144 -8.28 6.60 7.95
C ALA A 144 -8.15 6.35 6.44
N GLN A 145 -9.08 5.59 5.85
CA GLN A 145 -9.02 5.21 4.43
C GLN A 145 -10.22 5.78 3.68
N TYR A 146 -10.00 6.23 2.45
CA TYR A 146 -11.06 6.53 1.50
C TYR A 146 -11.38 5.28 0.69
N PHE A 147 -12.66 5.11 0.32
CA PHE A 147 -13.14 3.99 -0.48
C PHE A 147 -13.73 4.50 -1.81
N ASN A 148 -13.77 3.61 -2.80
CA ASN A 148 -14.25 3.87 -4.15
C ASN A 148 -13.55 5.07 -4.86
N ILE A 149 -12.29 5.35 -4.54
CA ILE A 149 -11.60 6.58 -4.95
C ILE A 149 -11.41 6.69 -6.47
N ASN A 150 -11.22 5.58 -7.17
CA ASN A 150 -11.15 5.58 -8.63
C ASN A 150 -12.47 6.02 -9.26
N SER A 151 -13.61 5.66 -8.67
CA SER A 151 -14.92 6.04 -9.20
C SER A 151 -15.33 7.46 -8.79
N LEU A 152 -14.84 7.92 -7.63
CA LEU A 152 -15.27 9.19 -7.03
C LEU A 152 -14.32 10.37 -7.31
N CYS A 153 -13.06 10.11 -7.66
CA CYS A 153 -12.04 11.14 -7.89
C CYS A 153 -11.43 11.01 -9.31
N PRO A 154 -11.84 11.88 -10.27
CA PRO A 154 -11.43 11.78 -11.68
C PRO A 154 -9.91 11.78 -11.89
N ILE A 155 -9.16 12.60 -11.15
CA ILE A 155 -7.69 12.62 -11.26
C ILE A 155 -7.04 11.29 -10.82
N ILE A 156 -7.59 10.59 -9.83
CA ILE A 156 -7.09 9.27 -9.42
C ILE A 156 -7.40 8.22 -10.50
N ASN A 157 -8.57 8.31 -11.12
CA ASN A 157 -8.88 7.48 -12.29
C ASN A 157 -7.94 7.76 -13.47
N LYS A 158 -7.63 9.03 -13.71
CA LYS A 158 -6.67 9.44 -14.74
C LYS A 158 -5.29 8.87 -14.47
N LEU A 159 -4.81 8.93 -13.22
CA LEU A 159 -3.55 8.32 -12.79
C LEU A 159 -3.50 6.81 -13.03
N ALA A 160 -4.59 6.09 -12.70
CA ALA A 160 -4.68 4.65 -12.95
C ALA A 160 -4.63 4.27 -14.45
N ASN A 161 -4.87 5.23 -15.34
CA ASN A 161 -4.82 5.08 -16.78
C ASN A 161 -3.75 5.97 -17.43
N ASP A 162 -2.80 6.51 -16.66
CA ASP A 162 -1.85 7.48 -17.17
C ASP A 162 -0.78 6.79 -18.06
N PRO A 163 -0.52 7.31 -19.28
CA PRO A 163 0.46 6.76 -20.21
C PRO A 163 1.84 6.47 -19.63
N VAL A 164 2.37 7.36 -18.79
CA VAL A 164 3.72 7.21 -18.21
C VAL A 164 3.74 6.08 -17.19
N LEU A 165 2.75 6.02 -16.29
CA LEU A 165 2.68 4.94 -15.29
C LEU A 165 2.43 3.58 -15.95
N LEU A 166 1.58 3.54 -16.98
CA LEU A 166 1.30 2.34 -17.75
C LEU A 166 2.52 1.86 -18.53
N GLU A 167 3.29 2.76 -19.16
CA GLU A 167 4.52 2.39 -19.88
C GLU A 167 5.58 1.85 -18.91
N ILE A 168 5.83 2.53 -17.77
CA ILE A 168 6.74 2.04 -16.72
C ILE A 168 6.31 0.64 -16.26
N ALA A 169 5.03 0.46 -15.93
CA ALA A 169 4.52 -0.83 -15.48
C ALA A 169 4.65 -1.90 -16.57
N THR A 170 4.39 -1.56 -17.82
CA THR A 170 4.54 -2.47 -18.97
C THR A 170 5.98 -2.94 -19.12
N GLN A 171 6.94 -2.01 -19.13
CA GLN A 171 8.36 -2.34 -19.24
C GLN A 171 8.86 -3.17 -18.05
N TYR A 172 8.36 -2.88 -16.85
CA TYR A 172 8.75 -3.59 -15.64
C TYR A 172 8.17 -5.01 -15.60
N LEU A 173 6.87 -5.16 -15.87
CA LEU A 173 6.15 -6.43 -15.80
C LEU A 173 6.45 -7.33 -17.02
N GLY A 174 6.79 -6.73 -18.16
CA GLY A 174 7.06 -7.43 -19.42
C GLY A 174 5.79 -7.88 -20.16
N THR A 175 4.65 -7.29 -19.82
CA THR A 175 3.31 -7.63 -20.31
C THR A 175 2.38 -6.43 -20.10
N LYS A 176 1.20 -6.45 -20.72
CA LYS A 176 0.18 -5.42 -20.51
C LYS A 176 -0.20 -5.36 -19.02
N PRO A 177 0.00 -4.22 -18.34
CA PRO A 177 -0.26 -4.10 -16.92
C PRO A 177 -1.77 -4.16 -16.65
N VAL A 178 -2.14 -4.86 -15.58
CA VAL A 178 -3.49 -4.85 -15.02
C VAL A 178 -3.48 -3.93 -13.81
N HIS A 179 -4.29 -2.87 -13.84
CA HIS A 179 -4.58 -2.07 -12.64
C HIS A 179 -5.35 -2.94 -11.65
N THR A 180 -4.74 -3.26 -10.51
CA THR A 180 -5.37 -4.12 -9.49
C THR A 180 -6.12 -3.32 -8.43
N GLY A 181 -5.87 -2.01 -8.38
CA GLY A 181 -6.59 -1.05 -7.55
C GLY A 181 -5.70 0.08 -7.04
N SER A 182 -6.35 1.02 -6.34
CA SER A 182 -5.71 2.18 -5.75
C SER A 182 -6.09 2.29 -4.28
N ARG A 183 -5.30 3.02 -3.50
CA ARG A 183 -5.59 3.27 -2.08
C ARG A 183 -5.21 4.69 -1.72
N LEU A 184 -6.07 5.37 -0.97
CA LEU A 184 -5.84 6.70 -0.45
C LEU A 184 -6.13 6.69 1.05
N TRP A 185 -5.13 7.02 1.86
CA TRP A 185 -5.26 6.89 3.30
C TRP A 185 -4.36 7.83 4.09
N TRP A 186 -4.89 8.21 5.24
CA TRP A 186 -4.19 8.91 6.30
C TRP A 186 -3.51 7.91 7.24
N ILE A 187 -2.38 8.32 7.81
CA ILE A 187 -1.78 7.73 9.01
C ILE A 187 -1.61 8.84 10.03
N PHE A 188 -2.02 8.58 11.27
CA PHE A 188 -2.12 9.58 12.33
C PHE A 188 -1.10 9.33 13.45
N PRO A 189 -0.52 10.39 14.05
CA PRO A 189 0.24 10.28 15.28
C PRO A 189 -0.71 9.88 16.41
N VAL A 190 -0.29 8.88 17.18
CA VAL A 190 -1.02 8.39 18.36
C VAL A 190 -0.02 8.08 19.46
N ASP A 191 -0.48 8.16 20.71
CA ASP A 191 0.32 7.74 21.84
C ASP A 191 0.71 6.26 21.72
N GLU A 192 1.88 5.90 22.26
CA GLU A 192 2.41 4.53 22.18
C GLU A 192 1.42 3.47 22.70
N ALA A 193 0.63 3.82 23.73
CA ALA A 193 -0.40 2.94 24.30
C ALA A 193 -1.57 2.67 23.33
N SER A 194 -1.86 3.62 22.43
CA SER A 194 -2.93 3.54 21.43
C SER A 194 -2.40 3.10 20.05
N HIS A 195 -1.08 2.98 19.89
CA HIS A 195 -0.45 2.59 18.66
C HIS A 195 -0.72 1.12 18.32
N ASN A 196 -1.28 0.90 17.13
CA ASN A 196 -1.52 -0.42 16.59
C ASN A 196 -0.65 -0.67 15.35
N PRO A 197 0.48 -1.39 15.48
CA PRO A 197 1.44 -1.57 14.38
C PRO A 197 0.88 -2.40 13.22
N ASN A 198 -0.26 -3.05 13.39
CA ASN A 198 -0.94 -3.78 12.31
C ASN A 198 -1.75 -2.84 11.40
N LYS A 199 -2.27 -1.73 11.94
CA LYS A 199 -3.06 -0.74 11.19
C LYS A 199 -2.12 0.18 10.40
N THR A 200 -0.98 0.52 10.99
CA THR A 200 0.05 1.38 10.37
C THR A 200 1.10 0.60 9.58
N ILE A 201 1.10 -0.74 9.66
CA ILE A 201 2.03 -1.63 8.93
C ILE A 201 3.51 -1.32 9.24
N SER A 202 3.83 -1.32 10.54
CA SER A 202 5.11 -0.79 11.05
C SER A 202 6.25 -1.81 11.18
N PHE A 203 6.04 -3.06 10.78
CA PHE A 203 7.11 -4.06 10.66
C PHE A 203 7.53 -4.21 9.20
N PHE A 204 8.81 -4.53 9.01
CA PHE A 204 9.30 -4.90 7.68
C PHE A 204 8.53 -6.13 7.19
N HIS A 205 8.02 -6.03 5.98
CA HIS A 205 7.31 -7.10 5.30
C HIS A 205 7.47 -6.92 3.80
N TYR A 206 7.00 -7.89 3.04
CA TYR A 206 6.77 -7.74 1.62
C TYR A 206 5.40 -8.33 1.29
N ASP A 207 4.86 -7.89 0.17
CA ASP A 207 3.53 -8.23 -0.25
C ASP A 207 3.52 -9.31 -1.33
N LEU A 208 2.43 -10.07 -1.34
CA LEU A 208 2.28 -11.29 -2.15
C LEU A 208 0.98 -11.14 -2.92
N ASP A 209 1.06 -10.25 -3.89
CA ASP A 209 -0.09 -9.69 -4.58
C ASP A 209 -0.26 -10.33 -5.95
N ASP A 210 0.87 -10.64 -6.59
CA ASP A 210 1.04 -11.39 -7.82
C ASP A 210 2.50 -11.87 -7.95
N TYR A 211 2.86 -12.54 -9.03
CA TYR A 211 4.23 -12.92 -9.39
C TYR A 211 5.12 -11.75 -9.78
N SER A 212 4.54 -10.63 -10.21
CA SER A 212 5.25 -9.37 -10.44
C SER A 212 4.26 -8.24 -10.26
N CYS A 213 4.59 -7.27 -9.43
CA CYS A 213 3.70 -6.17 -9.11
C CYS A 213 4.52 -4.92 -8.81
N ILE A 214 4.01 -3.78 -9.28
CA ILE A 214 4.60 -2.46 -9.09
C ILE A 214 3.55 -1.55 -8.46
N ARG A 215 3.98 -0.77 -7.47
CA ARG A 215 3.17 0.27 -6.85
C ARG A 215 3.80 1.62 -7.09
N PHE A 216 3.00 2.58 -7.50
CA PHE A 216 3.34 3.99 -7.48
C PHE A 216 2.73 4.61 -6.24
N PHE A 217 3.55 5.24 -5.42
CA PHE A 217 3.13 5.94 -4.22
C PHE A 217 3.36 7.44 -4.41
N PHE A 218 2.47 8.24 -3.85
CA PHE A 218 2.58 9.70 -3.84
C PHE A 218 2.22 10.23 -2.46
N TYR A 219 3.10 11.05 -1.88
CA TYR A 219 2.77 11.82 -0.70
C TYR A 219 1.88 12.99 -1.07
N LEU A 220 0.78 13.19 -0.35
CA LEU A 220 -0.14 14.30 -0.56
C LEU A 220 -0.03 15.38 0.53
N THR A 221 0.80 15.12 1.54
CA THR A 221 1.28 16.08 2.53
C THR A 221 2.81 16.03 2.56
N ASP A 222 3.44 17.04 3.16
CA ASP A 222 4.89 17.02 3.37
C ASP A 222 5.28 15.91 4.37
N VAL A 223 6.24 15.09 3.97
CA VAL A 223 6.72 13.94 4.74
C VAL A 223 8.17 14.16 5.13
N ASP A 224 8.39 14.31 6.43
CA ASP A 224 9.70 14.32 7.05
C ASP A 224 9.77 13.26 8.16
N SER A 225 10.86 13.24 8.94
CA SER A 225 11.05 12.29 10.05
C SER A 225 9.99 12.34 11.16
N SER A 226 9.16 13.40 11.22
CA SER A 226 8.05 13.57 12.15
C SER A 226 6.70 13.10 11.59
N SER A 227 6.58 12.98 10.27
CA SER A 227 5.40 12.45 9.56
C SER A 227 5.41 10.92 9.40
N GLY A 228 6.48 10.25 9.85
CA GLY A 228 6.62 8.80 9.75
C GLY A 228 6.90 8.33 8.32
N PRO A 229 8.09 8.62 7.75
CA PRO A 229 8.42 8.31 6.35
C PRO A 229 8.37 6.82 6.02
N HIS A 230 8.28 6.52 4.72
CA HIS A 230 8.37 5.15 4.22
C HIS A 230 9.82 4.66 4.32
N VAL A 231 9.98 3.36 4.56
CA VAL A 231 11.28 2.71 4.65
C VAL A 231 11.27 1.51 3.73
N CYS A 232 12.28 1.40 2.88
CA CYS A 232 12.45 0.32 1.92
C CYS A 232 13.87 -0.24 2.02
N VAL A 233 14.04 -1.50 1.64
CA VAL A 233 15.34 -2.15 1.43
C VAL A 233 15.50 -2.41 -0.07
N PRO A 234 16.13 -1.48 -0.82
CA PRO A 234 16.36 -1.66 -2.25
C PRO A 234 17.12 -2.96 -2.56
N GLY A 235 16.80 -3.60 -3.68
CA GLY A 235 17.38 -4.87 -4.14
C GLY A 235 16.85 -6.11 -3.41
N SER A 236 16.12 -5.94 -2.31
CA SER A 236 15.60 -7.07 -1.55
C SER A 236 14.45 -7.80 -2.25
N HIS A 237 13.88 -7.26 -3.33
CA HIS A 237 12.90 -7.94 -4.17
C HIS A 237 13.49 -9.19 -4.85
N THR A 238 14.80 -9.22 -5.13
CA THR A 238 15.48 -10.39 -5.74
C THR A 238 16.50 -11.04 -4.80
N ASN A 239 17.05 -10.29 -3.84
CA ASN A 239 18.03 -10.79 -2.88
C ASN A 239 17.39 -11.07 -1.50
N LYS A 240 16.86 -12.28 -1.30
CA LYS A 240 16.30 -12.71 0.01
C LYS A 240 17.02 -13.93 0.55
N LYS A 241 17.22 -14.00 1.88
CA LYS A 241 17.58 -15.26 2.55
C LYS A 241 16.55 -16.33 2.24
N LEU A 242 17.00 -17.57 2.08
CA LEU A 242 16.10 -18.72 1.91
C LEU A 242 15.07 -18.81 3.05
N ALA A 243 15.48 -18.50 4.29
CA ALA A 243 14.57 -18.43 5.43
C ALA A 243 13.46 -17.38 5.27
N HIS A 244 13.72 -16.25 4.62
CA HIS A 244 12.69 -15.24 4.34
C HIS A 244 11.64 -15.77 3.35
N VAL A 245 12.09 -16.51 2.33
CA VAL A 245 11.24 -17.11 1.29
C VAL A 245 10.36 -18.23 1.86
N LEU A 246 10.95 -19.14 2.64
CA LEU A 246 10.25 -20.33 3.16
C LEU A 246 9.33 -20.02 4.35
N SER A 247 9.56 -18.93 5.07
CA SER A 247 8.84 -18.64 6.30
C SER A 247 7.36 -18.32 6.07
N LEU A 248 6.49 -18.92 6.89
CA LEU A 248 5.08 -18.55 6.99
C LEU A 248 4.85 -17.29 7.85
N MET A 249 5.89 -16.53 8.16
CA MET A 249 5.81 -15.24 8.83
C MET A 249 6.21 -14.14 7.84
N LYS A 250 5.29 -13.19 7.60
CA LYS A 250 5.55 -12.06 6.67
C LYS A 250 6.43 -10.98 7.32
N ARG A 251 6.21 -10.75 8.62
CA ARG A 251 6.88 -9.68 9.38
C ARG A 251 8.32 -10.05 9.73
N ARG A 252 9.16 -9.03 9.71
CA ARG A 252 10.58 -9.07 10.07
C ARG A 252 10.86 -7.94 11.05
N SER A 253 11.74 -8.21 12.00
CA SER A 253 12.26 -7.14 12.86
C SER A 253 13.25 -6.28 12.10
N ASP A 254 13.40 -5.04 12.57
CA ASP A 254 14.51 -4.18 12.22
C ASP A 254 15.85 -4.89 12.37
N ARG A 255 16.08 -5.58 13.50
CA ARG A 255 17.32 -6.32 13.75
C ARG A 255 17.58 -7.38 12.68
N GLU A 256 16.59 -8.23 12.35
CA GLU A 256 16.75 -9.27 11.32
C GLU A 256 17.10 -8.68 9.94
N ILE A 257 16.47 -7.54 9.59
CA ILE A 257 16.74 -6.84 8.33
C ILE A 257 18.14 -6.23 8.33
N VAL A 258 18.52 -5.50 9.39
CA VAL A 258 19.84 -4.89 9.53
C VAL A 258 20.94 -5.95 9.54
N ASP A 259 20.76 -7.04 10.28
CA ASP A 259 21.75 -8.13 10.39
C ASP A 259 22.03 -8.82 9.04
N TYR A 260 21.11 -8.75 8.07
CA TYR A 260 21.32 -9.32 6.73
C TYR A 260 21.72 -8.31 5.67
N TYR A 261 20.99 -7.21 5.61
CA TYR A 261 21.12 -6.23 4.53
C TYR A 261 22.12 -5.13 4.86
N GLY A 262 22.46 -4.90 6.13
CA GLY A 262 23.22 -3.74 6.56
C GLY A 262 22.35 -2.48 6.67
N SER A 263 22.62 -1.63 7.66
CA SER A 263 21.86 -0.39 7.87
C SER A 263 21.99 0.59 6.71
N GLU A 264 23.12 0.56 6.00
CA GLU A 264 23.43 1.39 4.84
C GLU A 264 22.56 1.07 3.62
N ASN A 265 21.98 -0.12 3.55
CA ASN A 265 21.08 -0.54 2.48
C ASN A 265 19.59 -0.38 2.84
N ILE A 266 19.29 0.28 3.97
CA ILE A 266 17.93 0.60 4.39
C ILE A 266 17.67 2.07 4.11
N LEU A 267 16.82 2.35 3.12
CA LEU A 267 16.51 3.72 2.72
C LEU A 267 15.25 4.20 3.42
N THR A 268 15.37 5.28 4.17
CA THR A 268 14.24 6.06 4.69
C THR A 268 14.15 7.34 3.89
N PHE A 269 12.98 7.61 3.32
CA PHE A 269 12.81 8.75 2.43
C PHE A 269 11.49 9.48 2.68
N GLY A 270 11.58 10.79 2.63
CA GLY A 270 10.49 11.76 2.72
C GLY A 270 10.51 12.67 1.50
N GLY A 271 9.60 13.63 1.46
CA GLY A 271 9.50 14.60 0.38
C GLY A 271 8.33 15.55 0.58
N GLU A 272 8.32 16.64 -0.18
CA GLU A 272 7.20 17.58 -0.21
C GLU A 272 5.94 16.92 -0.78
N ALA A 273 4.77 17.51 -0.54
CA ALA A 273 3.54 17.08 -1.17
C ALA A 273 3.68 17.02 -2.71
N GLY A 274 3.32 15.89 -3.28
CA GLY A 274 3.55 15.52 -4.67
C GLY A 274 4.76 14.61 -4.89
N PHE A 275 5.66 14.47 -3.93
CA PHE A 275 6.78 13.54 -4.05
C PHE A 275 6.26 12.11 -4.26
N GLY A 276 6.77 11.45 -5.31
CA GLY A 276 6.34 10.10 -5.65
C GLY A 276 7.47 9.14 -5.98
N PHE A 277 7.15 7.85 -5.88
CA PHE A 277 8.09 6.76 -6.05
C PHE A 277 7.41 5.49 -6.54
N ALA A 278 8.16 4.66 -7.24
CA ALA A 278 7.76 3.31 -7.64
C ALA A 278 8.46 2.26 -6.76
N GLU A 279 7.75 1.21 -6.36
CA GLU A 279 8.27 0.13 -5.52
C GLU A 279 7.75 -1.24 -5.99
N ASP A 280 8.65 -2.24 -6.05
CA ASP A 280 8.28 -3.64 -6.21
C ASP A 280 7.75 -4.15 -4.88
N THR A 281 6.57 -4.77 -4.89
CA THR A 281 5.91 -5.28 -3.68
C THR A 281 6.70 -6.37 -2.95
N PHE A 282 7.67 -7.00 -3.62
CA PHE A 282 8.62 -7.95 -3.03
C PHE A 282 9.78 -7.28 -2.30
N CYS A 283 10.02 -5.98 -2.45
CA CYS A 283 10.97 -5.27 -1.59
C CYS A 283 10.50 -5.34 -0.13
N PHE A 284 11.42 -5.55 0.81
CA PHE A 284 11.11 -5.36 2.22
C PHE A 284 10.86 -3.88 2.48
N HIS A 285 9.68 -3.58 2.99
CA HIS A 285 9.27 -2.23 3.30
C HIS A 285 8.46 -2.16 4.59
N LYS A 286 8.35 -0.95 5.14
CA LYS A 286 7.48 -0.63 6.27
C LYS A 286 7.14 0.86 6.27
N ALA A 287 6.06 1.21 6.94
CA ALA A 287 5.81 2.59 7.35
C ALA A 287 6.35 2.82 8.77
N THR A 288 7.01 3.95 9.00
CA THR A 288 7.32 4.36 10.38
C THR A 288 6.11 5.08 10.99
N PRO A 289 5.83 4.89 12.29
CA PRO A 289 4.74 5.63 12.94
C PRO A 289 5.01 7.14 12.90
N PRO A 290 4.04 7.97 12.47
CA PRO A 290 4.15 9.42 12.61
C PRO A 290 4.26 9.81 14.08
N LYS A 291 5.01 10.88 14.35
CA LYS A 291 5.23 11.41 15.70
C LYS A 291 4.32 12.59 16.01
N SER A 292 4.17 13.50 15.05
CA SER A 292 3.44 14.76 15.27
C SER A 292 2.72 15.31 14.05
N LYS A 293 2.90 14.70 12.86
CA LYS A 293 2.26 15.15 11.63
C LYS A 293 1.50 14.01 10.96
N ASP A 294 0.30 14.31 10.52
CA ASP A 294 -0.54 13.40 9.75
C ASP A 294 0.05 13.22 8.35
N ARG A 295 0.02 11.99 7.84
CA ARG A 295 0.52 11.66 6.51
C ARG A 295 -0.59 11.12 5.62
N LEU A 296 -0.90 11.83 4.54
CA LEU A 296 -1.80 11.35 3.49
C LEU A 296 -0.98 10.76 2.34
N MET A 297 -1.33 9.55 1.94
CA MET A 297 -0.67 8.85 0.83
C MET A 297 -1.68 8.32 -0.17
N LEU A 298 -1.33 8.42 -1.45
CA LEU A 298 -1.97 7.74 -2.56
C LEU A 298 -1.07 6.60 -3.04
N GLN A 299 -1.67 5.44 -3.35
CA GLN A 299 -1.02 4.31 -4.00
C GLN A 299 -1.84 3.92 -5.23
N ILE A 300 -1.17 3.67 -6.36
CA ILE A 300 -1.71 3.06 -7.58
C ILE A 300 -0.94 1.77 -7.84
N GLN A 301 -1.62 0.64 -8.05
CA GLN A 301 -0.98 -0.67 -8.20
C GLN A 301 -1.27 -1.33 -9.55
N PHE A 302 -0.22 -1.86 -10.16
CA PHE A 302 -0.29 -2.68 -11.36
C PHE A 302 0.36 -4.05 -11.14
N ALA A 303 -0.18 -5.08 -11.79
CA ALA A 303 0.34 -6.44 -11.76
C ALA A 303 0.13 -7.15 -13.11
N ILE A 304 0.60 -8.40 -13.23
CA ILE A 304 0.30 -9.26 -14.39
C ILE A 304 -1.16 -9.70 -14.35
N LYS A 305 -1.66 -10.03 -13.15
CA LYS A 305 -3.01 -10.53 -12.93
C LYS A 305 -3.60 -9.97 -11.64
N ASP A 306 -4.87 -9.58 -11.72
CA ASP A 306 -5.65 -9.27 -10.51
C ASP A 306 -6.24 -10.54 -9.88
N TYR A 307 -5.95 -10.74 -8.59
CA TYR A 307 -6.53 -11.79 -7.77
C TYR A 307 -7.72 -11.30 -6.91
N GLY A 308 -8.08 -10.03 -7.00
CA GLY A 308 -9.22 -9.40 -6.34
C GLY A 308 -8.98 -9.05 -4.87
N ASN A 309 -7.73 -8.79 -4.49
CA ASN A 309 -7.33 -8.55 -3.09
C ASN A 309 -6.91 -7.11 -2.79
N HIS A 310 -6.75 -6.26 -3.81
CA HIS A 310 -6.11 -4.93 -3.71
C HIS A 310 -6.95 -3.81 -4.28
N ASN A 311 -8.24 -3.80 -3.98
CA ASN A 311 -9.11 -2.68 -4.30
C ASN A 311 -9.76 -2.11 -3.03
N ASP A 312 -10.14 -0.84 -3.14
CA ASP A 312 -10.87 -0.10 -2.13
C ASP A 312 -12.38 -0.09 -2.43
N LEU A 313 -12.87 -1.07 -3.19
CA LEU A 313 -14.28 -1.15 -3.53
C LEU A 313 -15.08 -1.52 -2.29
N ALA A 314 -16.03 -0.67 -1.95
CA ALA A 314 -16.99 -0.90 -0.87
C ALA A 314 -18.40 -0.63 -1.40
N ASP A 315 -19.35 -1.47 -0.99
CA ASP A 315 -20.77 -1.19 -1.21
C ASP A 315 -21.12 0.15 -0.54
N PRO A 316 -21.59 1.17 -1.28
CA PRO A 316 -21.97 2.46 -0.70
C PRO A 316 -22.96 2.35 0.44
N LEU A 317 -23.86 1.34 0.44
CA LEU A 317 -24.82 1.11 1.52
C LEU A 317 -24.18 0.59 2.81
N SER A 318 -22.98 0.02 2.70
CA SER A 318 -22.22 -0.46 3.86
C SER A 318 -21.44 0.66 4.56
N LEU A 319 -21.24 1.79 3.90
CA LEU A 319 -20.45 2.92 4.38
C LEU A 319 -21.33 3.90 5.16
N GLN A 320 -20.94 4.22 6.40
CA GLN A 320 -21.74 5.06 7.31
C GLN A 320 -20.84 6.08 8.02
N SER A 321 -21.38 7.29 8.23
CA SER A 321 -20.71 8.33 9.00
C SER A 321 -20.98 8.15 10.49
N ILE A 322 -20.01 8.51 11.32
CA ILE A 322 -20.15 8.52 12.78
C ILE A 322 -21.22 9.55 13.16
N GLY A 323 -22.34 9.08 13.71
CA GLY A 323 -23.46 9.91 14.14
C GLY A 323 -24.67 9.97 13.21
N ASP A 324 -24.68 9.19 12.11
CA ASP A 324 -25.86 9.05 11.23
C ASP A 324 -27.00 8.18 11.81
N ASP A 325 -26.84 7.63 13.02
CA ASP A 325 -27.81 6.74 13.68
C ASP A 325 -29.20 7.38 13.90
N ASN A 326 -29.34 8.71 13.81
CA ASN A 326 -30.62 9.41 13.96
C ASN A 326 -31.48 9.49 12.67
N LYS A 327 -31.04 8.94 11.53
CA LYS A 327 -31.78 9.08 10.25
C LYS A 327 -32.54 7.83 9.78
N ARG A 328 -32.46 6.70 10.47
CA ARG A 328 -33.18 5.47 10.06
C ARG A 328 -34.54 5.25 10.71
N ASP A 329 -34.88 5.99 11.76
CA ASP A 329 -36.16 5.83 12.48
C ASP A 329 -37.34 6.60 11.89
N HIS A 330 -37.20 7.19 10.68
CA HIS A 330 -38.26 7.96 10.02
C HIS A 330 -38.67 7.47 8.62
N ALA A 331 -38.24 6.27 8.22
CA ALA A 331 -38.66 5.67 6.94
C ALA A 331 -39.60 4.46 7.12
N SER A 332 -40.35 4.43 8.22
CA SER A 332 -41.45 3.49 8.44
C SER A 332 -42.50 4.10 9.35
N VAL A 333 -43.32 4.99 8.77
CA VAL A 333 -44.70 5.27 9.19
C VAL A 333 -45.56 5.37 7.95
#